data_AF-A0A8H4EW35-F1
#
_entry.id   AF-A0A8H4EW35-F1
#
_cell.length_a   1.000
_cell.length_b   1.000
_cell.length_c   1.000
_cell.angle_alpha   90.00
_cell.angle_beta   90.00
_cell.angle_gamma   90.00
#
_symmetry.space_group_name_H-M   'P 1'
#
loop_
_entity.id
_entity.type
_entity.pdbx_description
1 polymer ?
#
loop_
_entity_poly.entity_id
_entity_poly.type
_entity_poly.pdbx_seq_one_letter_code
_entity_poly.pdbx_strand_id
1 'polypeptide(L)'
;MKEVIKNTLDKRWPDLKLTQVLFVLCVPAEWGPHTKAIMRDCAYQAELLNESIKSHLEFTTEPEAAALHCLSSIREHGLTDGDTFLVVDCGGGTVDLTMRTIQMGNELNEETERTGDLCGGTFVDQEFIKFIGRTVGFNALQNLKTYAYGDLQKLVIYFCDQIKHSFTGDPDEYETIGLDLEFRCPSLIKYITGATKTILEKSEWVIELDFKTLKKMFDIVIDKIIGEQFKRRVPYIASPQQPVAAIVKGAVAYGLDMSRVKRRVLKWTYGVAVKANFDIGNDPLELRTGDNKIWKFDLLAVRETNVSVNKEFCKEYKPLNPEQTMAEFNVYITTAYQPKYIDEDGMRLLGTLKITLSRWLSLGRDRPVEFGLTFGAMEIKATARNTLTNETYHTTFDLER
;
A
#
# COMPACT_ATOMS: atom_id res chain seq x y z
N MET A 1 -14.49 -18.08 4.51
CA MET A 1 -13.60 -17.91 3.33
C MET A 1 -12.90 -19.22 2.95
N LYS A 2 -12.18 -19.89 3.86
CA LYS A 2 -11.54 -21.20 3.60
C LYS A 2 -12.47 -22.25 2.96
N GLU A 3 -13.68 -22.42 3.50
CA GLU A 3 -14.66 -23.36 2.93
C GLU A 3 -15.08 -23.00 1.50
N VAL A 4 -15.26 -21.71 1.21
CA VAL A 4 -15.57 -21.23 -0.14
C VAL A 4 -14.43 -21.55 -1.10
N ILE A 5 -13.18 -21.35 -0.68
CA ILE A 5 -11.99 -21.67 -1.47
C ILE A 5 -11.93 -23.19 -1.72
N LYS A 6 -12.03 -24.01 -0.67
CA LYS A 6 -12.03 -25.48 -0.80
C LYS A 6 -13.13 -25.98 -1.73
N ASN A 7 -14.36 -25.54 -1.51
CA ASN A 7 -15.49 -25.90 -2.37
C ASN A 7 -15.29 -25.45 -3.83
N THR A 8 -14.57 -24.34 -4.05
CA THR A 8 -14.24 -23.89 -5.41
C THR A 8 -13.16 -24.75 -6.04
N LEU A 9 -12.12 -25.12 -5.28
CA LEU A 9 -11.08 -26.06 -5.73
C LEU A 9 -11.69 -27.42 -6.05
N ASP A 10 -12.48 -28.00 -5.15
CA ASP A 10 -13.10 -29.31 -5.36
C ASP A 10 -14.01 -29.35 -6.61
N LYS A 11 -14.69 -28.22 -6.91
CA LYS A 11 -15.58 -28.11 -8.07
C LYS A 11 -14.85 -27.86 -9.39
N ARG A 12 -13.78 -27.06 -9.38
CA ARG A 12 -13.10 -26.60 -10.62
C ARG A 12 -11.79 -27.34 -10.90
N TRP A 13 -11.12 -27.81 -9.86
CA TRP A 13 -9.80 -28.46 -9.87
C TRP A 13 -9.73 -29.54 -8.77
N PRO A 14 -10.46 -30.66 -8.91
CA PRO A 14 -10.60 -31.67 -7.85
C PRO A 14 -9.28 -32.32 -7.42
N ASP A 15 -8.25 -32.30 -8.28
CA ASP A 15 -6.92 -32.83 -7.97
C ASP A 15 -6.02 -31.84 -7.20
N LEU A 16 -6.43 -30.57 -7.06
CA LEU A 16 -5.64 -29.53 -6.41
C LEU A 16 -6.00 -29.41 -4.93
N LYS A 17 -5.04 -29.73 -4.05
CA LYS A 17 -5.20 -29.54 -2.61
C LYS A 17 -4.83 -28.11 -2.21
N LEU A 18 -5.45 -27.61 -1.15
CA LEU A 18 -5.13 -26.29 -0.57
C LEU A 18 -3.64 -26.13 -0.24
N THR A 19 -2.96 -27.20 0.17
CA THR A 19 -1.53 -27.19 0.47
C THR A 19 -0.63 -26.99 -0.75
N GLN A 20 -1.18 -27.06 -1.96
CA GLN A 20 -0.47 -26.80 -3.22
C GLN A 20 -0.75 -25.40 -3.76
N VAL A 21 -1.59 -24.62 -3.07
CA VAL A 21 -1.93 -23.26 -3.46
C VAL A 21 -0.93 -22.29 -2.86
N LEU A 22 -0.44 -21.37 -3.68
CA LEU A 22 0.26 -20.17 -3.25
C LEU A 22 -0.76 -19.04 -3.13
N PHE A 23 -0.82 -18.40 -1.98
CA PHE A 23 -1.62 -17.19 -1.80
C PHE A 23 -0.78 -15.95 -2.11
N VAL A 24 -1.33 -15.02 -2.90
CA VAL A 24 -0.77 -13.69 -3.09
C VAL A 24 -1.76 -12.69 -2.52
N LEU A 25 -1.42 -12.04 -1.41
CA LEU A 25 -2.26 -11.00 -0.81
C LEU A 25 -1.79 -9.61 -1.27
N CYS A 26 -2.73 -8.81 -1.76
CA CYS A 26 -2.47 -7.41 -2.05
C CYS A 26 -2.60 -6.58 -0.78
N VAL A 27 -1.67 -5.66 -0.58
CA VAL A 27 -1.71 -4.70 0.53
C VAL A 27 -1.50 -3.28 0.00
N PRO A 28 -2.06 -2.25 0.64
CA PRO A 28 -1.75 -0.87 0.31
C PRO A 28 -0.25 -0.59 0.40
N ALA A 29 0.22 0.30 -0.47
CA ALA A 29 1.60 0.75 -0.57
C ALA A 29 2.16 1.37 0.73
N GLU A 30 1.26 2.02 1.47
CA GLU A 30 1.57 2.83 2.65
C GLU A 30 1.56 2.01 3.94
N TRP A 31 1.23 0.71 3.86
CA TRP A 31 1.16 -0.14 5.03
C TRP A 31 2.53 -0.46 5.60
N GLY A 32 2.72 -0.08 6.86
CA GLY A 32 3.92 -0.39 7.63
C GLY A 32 4.14 -1.89 7.90
N PRO A 33 5.34 -2.28 8.36
CA PRO A 33 5.77 -3.68 8.53
C PRO A 33 4.86 -4.53 9.40
N HIS A 34 4.39 -3.95 10.51
CA HIS A 34 3.56 -4.66 11.47
C HIS A 34 2.28 -5.19 10.82
N THR A 35 1.77 -4.50 9.80
CA THR A 35 0.53 -4.88 9.14
C THR A 35 0.68 -6.15 8.32
N LYS A 36 1.84 -6.41 7.70
CA LYS A 36 2.09 -7.67 6.96
C LYS A 36 2.19 -8.86 7.91
N ALA A 37 2.86 -8.69 9.05
CA ALA A 37 2.89 -9.69 10.11
C ALA A 37 1.47 -9.99 10.64
N ILE A 38 0.65 -8.96 10.87
CA ILE A 38 -0.76 -9.12 11.20
C ILE A 38 -1.48 -9.90 10.10
N MET A 39 -1.33 -9.51 8.81
CA MET A 39 -2.02 -10.19 7.71
C MET A 39 -1.62 -11.66 7.57
N ARG A 40 -0.33 -11.99 7.83
CA ARG A 40 0.13 -13.39 7.93
C ARG A 40 -0.55 -14.12 9.07
N ASP A 41 -0.63 -13.50 10.24
CA ASP A 41 -1.34 -14.09 11.38
C ASP A 41 -2.83 -14.25 11.05
N CYS A 42 -3.50 -13.25 10.47
CA CYS A 42 -4.88 -13.37 10.00
C CYS A 42 -5.06 -14.53 9.00
N ALA A 43 -4.14 -14.73 8.06
CA ALA A 43 -4.19 -15.86 7.13
C ALA A 43 -4.01 -17.22 7.85
N TYR A 44 -3.17 -17.26 8.88
CA TYR A 44 -2.98 -18.42 9.74
C TYR A 44 -4.21 -18.72 10.60
N GLN A 45 -4.77 -17.71 11.27
CA GLN A 45 -6.01 -17.81 12.07
C GLN A 45 -7.23 -18.14 11.20
N ALA A 46 -7.26 -17.69 9.94
CA ALA A 46 -8.26 -18.09 8.95
C ALA A 46 -8.03 -19.50 8.38
N GLU A 47 -6.99 -20.20 8.86
CA GLU A 47 -6.59 -21.55 8.50
C GLU A 47 -6.34 -21.73 6.99
N LEU A 48 -5.93 -20.65 6.30
CA LEU A 48 -5.45 -20.68 4.92
C LEU A 48 -4.02 -21.23 4.86
N LEU A 49 -3.27 -21.03 5.93
CA LEU A 49 -1.91 -21.53 6.13
C LEU A 49 -1.86 -22.49 7.32
N ASN A 50 -0.80 -23.29 7.38
CA ASN A 50 -0.39 -24.07 8.54
C ASN A 50 1.15 -24.20 8.54
N GLU A 51 1.74 -24.82 9.56
CA GLU A 51 3.20 -24.95 9.68
C GLU A 51 3.88 -25.56 8.45
N SER A 52 3.23 -26.49 7.74
CA SER A 52 3.80 -27.13 6.55
C SER A 52 3.80 -26.24 5.29
N ILE A 53 2.95 -25.21 5.25
CA ILE A 53 2.77 -24.31 4.10
C ILE A 53 2.92 -22.84 4.49
N LYS A 54 3.65 -22.54 5.57
CA LYS A 54 3.85 -21.17 6.05
C LYS A 54 4.49 -20.26 5.01
N SER A 55 5.28 -20.82 4.08
CA SER A 55 5.90 -20.12 2.95
C SER A 55 4.97 -19.96 1.74
N HIS A 56 3.77 -20.54 1.73
CA HIS A 56 2.81 -20.42 0.62
C HIS A 56 1.97 -19.14 0.72
N LEU A 57 2.56 -18.07 1.24
CA LEU A 57 1.96 -16.75 1.29
C LEU A 57 2.98 -15.72 0.86
N GLU A 58 2.70 -15.13 -0.29
CA GLU A 58 3.39 -13.98 -0.83
C GLU A 58 2.49 -12.76 -0.76
N PHE A 59 3.11 -11.61 -0.91
CA PHE A 59 2.43 -10.34 -0.91
C PHE A 59 2.92 -9.51 -2.09
N THR A 60 2.05 -8.63 -2.55
CA THR A 60 2.36 -7.58 -3.52
C THR A 60 1.61 -6.32 -3.11
N THR A 61 2.02 -5.15 -3.62
CA THR A 61 1.25 -3.93 -3.35
C THR A 61 0.07 -3.80 -4.30
N GLU A 62 -1.06 -3.26 -3.85
CA GLU A 62 -2.23 -2.97 -4.70
C GLU A 62 -1.87 -2.21 -5.99
N PRO A 63 -1.10 -1.09 -5.95
CA PRO A 63 -0.73 -0.39 -7.18
C PRO A 63 0.25 -1.15 -8.08
N GLU A 64 1.07 -2.06 -7.51
CA GLU A 64 1.96 -2.94 -8.30
C GLU A 64 1.15 -4.01 -9.03
N ALA A 65 0.21 -4.64 -8.34
CA ALA A 65 -0.73 -5.57 -8.93
C ALA A 65 -1.58 -4.87 -10.02
N ALA A 66 -2.13 -3.69 -9.72
CA ALA A 66 -2.88 -2.90 -10.69
C ALA A 66 -2.04 -2.59 -11.94
N ALA A 67 -0.78 -2.15 -11.77
CA ALA A 67 0.12 -1.88 -12.88
C ALA A 67 0.43 -3.13 -13.72
N LEU A 68 0.67 -4.28 -13.09
CA LEU A 68 0.91 -5.55 -13.79
C LEU A 68 -0.30 -5.99 -14.61
N HIS A 69 -1.52 -5.79 -14.09
CA HIS A 69 -2.73 -6.05 -14.84
C HIS A 69 -2.89 -5.08 -16.02
N CYS A 70 -2.74 -3.78 -15.75
CA CYS A 70 -2.85 -2.74 -16.77
C CYS A 70 -1.84 -2.95 -17.90
N LEU A 71 -0.61 -3.41 -17.62
CA LEU A 71 0.39 -3.71 -18.64
C LEU A 71 -0.11 -4.69 -19.71
N SER A 72 -0.95 -5.66 -19.32
CA SER A 72 -1.53 -6.62 -20.27
C SER A 72 -2.56 -5.98 -21.20
N SER A 73 -3.38 -5.05 -20.72
CA SER A 73 -4.33 -4.27 -21.51
C SER A 73 -3.65 -3.18 -22.35
N ILE A 74 -2.59 -2.57 -21.81
CA ILE A 74 -1.87 -1.43 -22.38
C ILE A 74 -1.18 -1.77 -23.71
N ARG A 75 -0.79 -3.04 -23.91
CA ARG A 75 -0.24 -3.51 -25.20
C ARG A 75 -1.23 -3.38 -26.35
N GLU A 76 -2.53 -3.45 -26.08
CA GLU A 76 -3.57 -3.20 -27.08
C GLU A 76 -3.61 -1.73 -27.52
N HIS A 77 -2.91 -0.85 -26.81
CA HIS A 77 -2.90 0.59 -27.04
C HIS A 77 -1.54 1.10 -27.54
N GLY A 78 -0.64 0.18 -27.94
CA GLY A 78 0.59 0.51 -28.68
C GLY A 78 1.76 1.06 -27.86
N LEU A 79 1.69 1.00 -26.53
CA LEU A 79 2.80 1.39 -25.65
C LEU A 79 3.93 0.34 -25.70
N THR A 80 5.17 0.83 -25.73
CA THR A 80 6.42 0.08 -25.96
C THR A 80 7.48 0.39 -24.90
N ASP A 81 8.64 -0.27 -24.99
CA ASP A 81 9.75 -0.04 -24.06
C ASP A 81 10.18 1.43 -24.06
N GLY A 82 10.28 2.02 -22.87
CA GLY A 82 10.59 3.43 -22.65
C GLY A 82 9.37 4.31 -22.41
N ASP A 83 8.16 3.82 -22.70
CA ASP A 83 6.95 4.59 -22.46
C ASP A 83 6.52 4.58 -20.99
N THR A 84 5.96 5.70 -20.54
CA THR A 84 5.43 5.88 -19.19
C THR A 84 3.91 5.93 -19.21
N PHE A 85 3.28 5.26 -18.24
CA PHE A 85 1.83 5.31 -18.03
C PHE A 85 1.50 5.57 -16.56
N LEU A 86 0.34 6.17 -16.33
CA LEU A 86 -0.21 6.44 -15.00
C LEU A 86 -1.28 5.39 -14.69
N VAL A 87 -1.13 4.73 -13.54
CA VAL A 87 -2.20 3.92 -12.94
C VAL A 87 -2.95 4.79 -11.95
N VAL A 88 -4.27 4.84 -12.10
CA VAL A 88 -5.19 5.54 -11.20
C VAL A 88 -6.09 4.50 -10.55
N ASP A 89 -5.79 4.15 -9.30
CA ASP A 89 -6.59 3.19 -8.53
C ASP A 89 -7.67 3.94 -7.74
N CYS A 90 -8.87 4.05 -8.32
CA CYS A 90 -10.00 4.73 -7.72
C CYS A 90 -10.79 3.81 -6.78
N GLY A 91 -10.27 3.61 -5.56
CA GLY A 91 -10.93 2.85 -4.53
C GLY A 91 -12.20 3.52 -3.95
N GLY A 92 -12.77 2.89 -2.92
CA GLY A 92 -13.92 3.45 -2.19
C GLY A 92 -13.53 4.64 -1.31
N GLY A 93 -12.47 4.49 -0.52
CA GLY A 93 -12.01 5.52 0.43
C GLY A 93 -10.82 6.34 -0.07
N THR A 94 -9.88 5.70 -0.75
CA THR A 94 -8.64 6.30 -1.24
C THR A 94 -8.59 6.26 -2.76
N VAL A 95 -7.83 7.18 -3.33
CA VAL A 95 -7.37 7.07 -4.71
C VAL A 95 -5.85 7.12 -4.72
N ASP A 96 -5.24 6.13 -5.37
CA ASP A 96 -3.79 5.98 -5.42
C ASP A 96 -3.28 6.14 -6.86
N LEU A 97 -2.30 7.02 -7.03
CA LEU A 97 -1.70 7.37 -8.32
C LEU A 97 -0.26 6.86 -8.38
N THR A 98 0.07 6.09 -9.40
CA THR A 98 1.43 5.57 -9.60
C THR A 98 1.85 5.67 -11.05
N MET A 99 2.99 6.33 -11.33
CA MET A 99 3.61 6.34 -12.66
C MET A 99 4.57 5.16 -12.83
N ARG A 100 4.48 4.50 -13.99
CA ARG A 100 5.27 3.33 -14.33
C ARG A 100 5.86 3.48 -15.73
N THR A 101 7.13 3.14 -15.87
CA THR A 101 7.80 3.08 -17.17
C THR A 101 8.00 1.63 -17.58
N ILE A 102 7.64 1.31 -18.82
CA ILE A 102 7.84 -0.01 -19.42
C ILE A 102 9.32 -0.16 -19.76
N GLN A 103 9.98 -1.20 -19.25
CA GLN A 103 11.34 -1.55 -19.60
C GLN A 103 11.38 -2.79 -20.50
N MET A 104 12.53 -3.00 -21.15
CA MET A 104 12.78 -4.18 -21.98
C MET A 104 12.32 -5.46 -21.29
N GLY A 105 11.54 -6.27 -22.01
CA GLY A 105 11.05 -7.55 -21.50
C GLY A 105 9.78 -7.45 -20.66
N ASN A 106 9.01 -6.36 -20.76
CA ASN A 106 7.78 -6.11 -19.98
C ASN A 106 8.02 -5.95 -18.47
N GLU A 107 9.18 -5.44 -18.12
CA GLU A 107 9.49 -5.10 -16.74
C GLU A 107 8.89 -3.73 -16.41
N LEU A 108 8.43 -3.56 -15.18
CA LEU A 108 7.88 -2.28 -14.72
C LEU A 108 8.88 -1.59 -13.79
N ASN A 109 9.23 -0.35 -14.12
CA ASN A 109 9.97 0.52 -13.22
C ASN A 109 9.04 1.57 -12.59
N GLU A 110 9.24 1.87 -11.32
CA GLU A 110 8.56 2.97 -10.63
C GLU A 110 9.41 4.23 -10.76
N GLU A 111 8.85 5.31 -11.30
CA GLU A 111 9.63 6.54 -11.51
C GLU A 111 9.41 7.61 -10.44
N THR A 112 8.26 7.67 -9.77
CA THR A 112 7.94 8.78 -8.86
C THR A 112 7.28 8.32 -7.56
N GLU A 113 7.35 9.20 -6.56
CA GLU A 113 6.62 9.09 -5.29
C GLU A 113 5.12 8.94 -5.56
N ARG A 114 4.50 7.93 -4.92
CA ARG A 114 3.06 7.67 -5.01
C ARG A 114 2.32 8.88 -4.45
N THR A 115 1.27 9.31 -5.14
CA THR A 115 0.39 10.38 -4.65
C THR A 115 -0.97 9.77 -4.38
N GLY A 116 -1.55 10.02 -3.21
CA GLY A 116 -2.88 9.55 -2.88
C GLY A 116 -3.67 10.59 -2.10
N ASP A 117 -4.99 10.56 -2.22
CA ASP A 117 -5.90 11.44 -1.48
C ASP A 117 -7.17 10.68 -1.06
N LEU A 118 -7.86 11.23 -0.06
CA LEU A 118 -9.14 10.71 0.44
C LEU A 118 -10.27 11.22 -0.46
N CYS A 119 -10.40 10.62 -1.64
CA CYS A 119 -11.35 11.05 -2.68
C CYS A 119 -11.93 9.91 -3.52
N GLY A 120 -12.25 8.76 -2.91
CA GLY A 120 -12.85 7.61 -3.59
C GLY A 120 -14.38 7.64 -3.74
N GLY A 121 -14.96 6.52 -4.20
CA GLY A 121 -16.41 6.38 -4.45
C GLY A 121 -17.32 6.62 -3.23
N THR A 122 -16.82 6.43 -2.00
CA THR A 122 -17.57 6.74 -0.78
C THR A 122 -17.80 8.25 -0.60
N PHE A 123 -16.97 9.10 -1.20
CA PHE A 123 -17.19 10.55 -1.18
C PHE A 123 -18.35 10.96 -2.06
N VAL A 124 -18.65 10.20 -3.13
CA VAL A 124 -19.87 10.38 -3.93
C VAL A 124 -21.10 10.03 -3.07
N ASP A 125 -21.03 8.96 -2.27
CA ASP A 125 -22.10 8.58 -1.34
C ASP A 125 -22.34 9.69 -0.29
N GLN A 126 -21.27 10.33 0.18
CA GLN A 126 -21.37 11.48 1.09
C GLN A 126 -22.00 12.70 0.43
N GLU A 127 -21.68 13.00 -0.83
CA GLU A 127 -22.35 14.08 -1.57
C GLU A 127 -23.83 13.80 -1.81
N PHE A 128 -24.21 12.53 -2.04
CA PHE A 128 -25.61 12.12 -2.06
C PHE A 128 -26.30 12.34 -0.71
N ILE A 129 -25.68 11.95 0.41
CA ILE A 129 -26.21 12.20 1.75
C ILE A 129 -26.36 13.72 2.02
N LYS A 130 -25.39 14.53 1.60
CA LYS A 130 -25.47 16.01 1.70
C LYS A 130 -26.59 16.56 0.83
N PHE A 131 -26.78 16.04 -0.38
CA PHE A 131 -27.89 16.39 -1.25
C PHE A 131 -29.23 16.10 -0.56
N ILE A 132 -29.45 14.89 -0.04
CA ILE A 132 -30.66 14.57 0.73
C ILE A 132 -30.82 15.56 1.88
N GLY A 133 -29.76 15.86 2.64
CA GLY A 133 -29.81 16.85 3.72
C GLY A 133 -30.20 18.27 3.28
N ARG A 134 -29.75 18.72 2.11
CA ARG A 134 -30.18 20.00 1.51
C ARG A 134 -31.65 19.96 1.07
N THR A 135 -32.11 18.82 0.56
CA THR A 135 -33.48 18.64 0.05
C THR A 135 -34.51 18.50 1.16
N VAL A 136 -34.25 17.68 2.19
CA VAL A 136 -35.22 17.37 3.26
C VAL A 136 -34.98 18.16 4.55
N GLY A 137 -33.85 18.86 4.65
CA GLY A 137 -33.39 19.56 5.84
C GLY A 137 -32.42 18.73 6.67
N PHE A 138 -31.29 19.34 7.06
CA PHE A 138 -30.22 18.66 7.80
C PHE A 138 -30.66 18.12 9.17
N ASN A 139 -31.60 18.81 9.84
CA ASN A 139 -32.15 18.32 11.10
C ASN A 139 -32.97 17.03 10.91
N ALA A 140 -33.73 16.92 9.82
CA ALA A 140 -34.50 15.72 9.51
C ALA A 140 -33.57 14.53 9.22
N LEU A 141 -32.54 14.77 8.41
CA LEU A 141 -31.50 13.78 8.13
C LEU A 141 -30.73 13.36 9.40
N GLN A 142 -30.43 14.30 10.29
CA GLN A 142 -29.75 14.00 11.55
C GLN A 142 -30.63 13.15 12.47
N ASN A 143 -31.93 13.43 12.54
CA ASN A 143 -32.87 12.58 13.27
C ASN A 143 -32.97 11.17 12.67
N LEU A 144 -32.96 11.04 11.33
CA LEU A 144 -32.89 9.73 10.69
C LEU A 144 -31.60 8.98 11.07
N LYS A 145 -30.45 9.65 11.07
CA LYS A 145 -29.17 9.06 11.50
C LYS A 145 -29.22 8.57 12.94
N THR A 146 -29.80 9.35 13.84
CA THR A 146 -29.87 9.02 15.27
C THR A 146 -30.86 7.88 15.57
N TYR A 147 -32.04 7.93 14.96
CA TYR A 147 -33.17 7.08 15.36
C TYR A 147 -33.51 5.95 14.38
N ALA A 148 -32.94 5.97 13.16
CA ALA A 148 -33.23 5.00 12.11
C ALA A 148 -32.04 4.84 11.13
N TYR A 149 -30.82 4.67 11.67
CA TYR A 149 -29.60 4.56 10.87
C TYR A 149 -29.66 3.44 9.81
N GLY A 150 -30.30 2.31 10.12
CA GLY A 150 -30.48 1.21 9.16
C GLY A 150 -31.29 1.61 7.92
N ASP A 151 -32.27 2.51 8.06
CA ASP A 151 -33.05 2.99 6.91
C ASP A 151 -32.26 4.00 6.07
N LEU A 152 -31.38 4.79 6.69
CA LEU A 152 -30.39 5.58 5.94
C LEU A 152 -29.45 4.68 5.14
N GLN A 153 -28.97 3.58 5.73
CA GLN A 153 -28.11 2.63 5.02
C GLN A 153 -28.81 2.02 3.80
N LYS A 154 -30.07 1.60 3.94
CA LYS A 154 -30.87 1.10 2.80
C LYS A 154 -31.01 2.14 1.70
N LEU A 155 -31.21 3.41 2.06
CA LEU A 155 -31.31 4.50 1.10
C LEU A 155 -29.98 4.71 0.34
N VAL A 156 -28.84 4.65 1.03
CA VAL A 156 -27.52 4.75 0.40
C VAL A 156 -27.23 3.53 -0.47
N ILE A 157 -27.58 2.33 -0.02
CA ILE A 157 -27.45 1.09 -0.83
C ILE A 157 -28.26 1.20 -2.12
N TYR A 158 -29.52 1.67 -2.03
CA TYR A 158 -30.34 1.92 -3.21
C TYR A 158 -29.67 2.90 -4.18
N PHE A 159 -29.16 4.03 -3.67
CA PHE A 159 -28.42 4.98 -4.49
C PHE A 159 -27.22 4.33 -5.18
N CYS A 160 -26.41 3.56 -4.45
CA CYS A 160 -25.26 2.86 -5.02
C CYS A 160 -25.67 1.92 -6.15
N ASP A 161 -26.61 1.02 -5.87
CA ASP A 161 -26.95 -0.10 -6.76
C ASP A 161 -27.74 0.32 -7.98
N GLN A 162 -28.60 1.33 -7.87
CA GLN A 162 -29.54 1.70 -8.93
C GLN A 162 -29.10 2.94 -9.71
N ILE A 163 -28.23 3.77 -9.13
CA ILE A 163 -27.96 5.11 -9.65
C ILE A 163 -26.45 5.34 -9.83
N LYS A 164 -25.66 5.18 -8.76
CA LYS A 164 -24.22 5.49 -8.78
C LYS A 164 -23.47 4.59 -9.76
N HIS A 165 -23.69 3.29 -9.70
CA HIS A 165 -22.93 2.33 -10.53
C HIS A 165 -23.29 2.39 -12.01
N SER A 166 -24.47 2.88 -12.36
CA SER A 166 -24.95 3.01 -13.75
C SER A 166 -24.67 4.38 -14.37
N PHE A 167 -24.27 5.38 -13.57
CA PHE A 167 -24.01 6.73 -14.06
C PHE A 167 -22.68 6.81 -14.84
N THR A 168 -22.76 7.02 -16.16
CA THR A 168 -21.60 7.11 -17.06
C THR A 168 -21.04 8.52 -17.20
N GLY A 169 -21.83 9.53 -16.83
CA GLY A 169 -21.52 10.94 -17.06
C GLY A 169 -21.88 11.45 -18.46
N ASP A 170 -22.49 10.60 -19.30
CA ASP A 170 -23.05 10.98 -20.59
C ASP A 170 -24.50 11.47 -20.41
N PRO A 171 -24.83 12.72 -20.81
CA PRO A 171 -26.19 13.24 -20.70
C PRO A 171 -27.20 12.51 -21.60
N ASP A 172 -26.76 11.90 -22.70
CA ASP A 172 -27.66 11.23 -23.65
C ASP A 172 -28.05 9.81 -23.18
N GLU A 173 -27.29 9.24 -22.25
CA GLU A 173 -27.54 7.90 -21.66
C GLU A 173 -28.29 7.96 -20.32
N TYR A 174 -28.52 9.16 -19.77
CA TYR A 174 -29.06 9.32 -18.43
C TYR A 174 -30.53 9.78 -18.42
N GLU A 175 -31.39 8.97 -17.81
CA GLU A 175 -32.76 9.34 -17.50
C GLU A 175 -32.89 9.79 -16.04
N THR A 176 -33.65 10.87 -15.80
CA THR A 176 -33.92 11.37 -14.44
C THR A 176 -34.61 10.29 -13.61
N ILE A 177 -34.05 10.01 -12.43
CA ILE A 177 -34.59 8.98 -11.52
C ILE A 177 -35.36 9.66 -10.39
N GLY A 178 -36.61 9.25 -10.20
CA GLY A 178 -37.41 9.63 -9.04
C GLY A 178 -37.08 8.78 -7.82
N LEU A 179 -36.60 9.41 -6.75
CA LEU A 179 -36.43 8.78 -5.45
C LEU A 179 -37.70 8.99 -4.62
N ASP A 180 -38.57 7.99 -4.63
CA ASP A 180 -39.77 7.94 -3.79
C ASP A 180 -39.40 7.67 -2.32
N LEU A 181 -39.56 8.66 -1.45
CA LEU A 181 -39.28 8.51 -0.02
C LEU A 181 -40.34 7.69 0.72
N GLU A 182 -41.60 7.65 0.29
CA GLU A 182 -42.63 6.82 0.93
C GLU A 182 -42.29 5.33 0.78
N PHE A 183 -41.77 4.95 -0.39
CA PHE A 183 -41.35 3.58 -0.64
C PHE A 183 -39.95 3.27 -0.10
N ARG A 184 -38.98 4.17 -0.33
CA ARG A 184 -37.55 3.88 -0.07
C ARG A 184 -37.09 4.23 1.34
N CYS A 185 -37.67 5.26 1.96
CA CYS A 185 -37.25 5.70 3.30
C CYS A 185 -38.39 6.39 4.08
N PRO A 186 -39.53 5.71 4.34
CA PRO A 186 -40.68 6.34 5.00
C PRO A 186 -40.37 6.86 6.41
N SER A 187 -39.37 6.26 7.08
CA SER A 187 -38.85 6.74 8.37
C SER A 187 -38.28 8.16 8.34
N LEU A 188 -37.88 8.69 7.17
CA LEU A 188 -37.37 10.04 7.03
C LEU A 188 -38.51 11.08 7.06
N ILE A 189 -39.67 10.73 6.47
CA ILE A 189 -40.81 11.63 6.28
C ILE A 189 -41.28 12.25 7.59
N LYS A 190 -41.33 11.46 8.67
CA LYS A 190 -41.76 11.93 10.01
C LYS A 190 -40.89 13.06 10.59
N TYR A 191 -39.67 13.25 10.10
CA TYR A 191 -38.76 14.29 10.60
C TYR A 191 -38.74 15.55 9.72
N ILE A 192 -39.36 15.50 8.54
CA ILE A 192 -39.43 16.63 7.62
C ILE A 192 -40.53 17.58 8.09
N THR A 193 -40.22 18.88 8.18
CA THR A 193 -41.12 19.88 8.74
C THR A 193 -41.09 21.18 7.93
N GLY A 194 -42.02 22.10 8.23
CA GLY A 194 -42.04 23.44 7.66
C GLY A 194 -42.29 23.48 6.14
N ALA A 195 -41.73 24.48 5.47
CA ALA A 195 -41.92 24.69 4.03
C ALA A 195 -41.42 23.51 3.19
N THR A 196 -40.35 22.85 3.61
CA THR A 196 -39.80 21.66 2.95
C THR A 196 -40.81 20.52 2.88
N LYS A 197 -41.55 20.28 3.99
CA LYS A 197 -42.62 19.27 4.02
C LYS A 197 -43.70 19.59 2.98
N THR A 198 -44.18 20.84 2.94
CA THR A 198 -45.22 21.25 1.98
C THR A 198 -44.78 21.10 0.52
N ILE A 199 -43.50 21.34 0.22
CA ILE A 199 -42.96 21.16 -1.14
C ILE A 199 -42.91 19.67 -1.52
N LEU A 200 -42.42 18.82 -0.61
CA LEU A 200 -42.31 17.39 -0.86
C LEU A 200 -43.67 16.70 -0.92
N GLU A 201 -44.65 17.10 -0.09
CA GLU A 201 -46.03 16.60 -0.18
C GLU A 201 -46.67 16.90 -1.54
N LYS A 202 -46.43 18.09 -2.10
CA LYS A 202 -46.90 18.46 -3.46
C LYS A 202 -46.22 17.66 -4.57
N SER A 203 -45.04 17.11 -4.30
CA SER A 203 -44.26 16.29 -5.21
C SER A 203 -44.42 14.80 -4.90
N GLU A 204 -45.45 14.43 -4.12
CA GLU A 204 -45.74 13.04 -3.71
C GLU A 204 -44.52 12.35 -3.07
N TRP A 205 -43.73 13.11 -2.32
CA TRP A 205 -42.48 12.67 -1.66
C TRP A 205 -41.41 12.11 -2.61
N VAL A 206 -41.52 12.39 -3.90
CA VAL A 206 -40.52 12.03 -4.91
C VAL A 206 -39.47 13.12 -5.02
N ILE A 207 -38.19 12.74 -4.87
CA ILE A 207 -37.05 13.61 -5.12
C ILE A 207 -36.45 13.24 -6.48
N GLU A 208 -36.44 14.18 -7.41
CA GLU A 208 -35.79 13.99 -8.71
C GLU A 208 -34.26 14.05 -8.58
N LEU A 209 -33.60 13.02 -9.10
CA LEU A 209 -32.16 12.98 -9.30
C LEU A 209 -31.91 13.18 -10.80
N ASP A 210 -31.70 14.43 -11.19
CA ASP A 210 -31.38 14.78 -12.58
C ASP A 210 -29.88 14.63 -12.89
N PHE A 211 -29.55 14.65 -14.19
CA PHE A 211 -28.17 14.52 -14.67
C PHE A 211 -27.24 15.54 -14.02
N LYS A 212 -27.68 16.80 -13.91
CA LYS A 212 -26.85 17.90 -13.39
C LYS A 212 -26.53 17.70 -11.91
N THR A 213 -27.49 17.18 -11.15
CA THR A 213 -27.37 16.90 -9.73
C THR A 213 -26.39 15.77 -9.48
N LEU A 214 -26.53 14.64 -10.20
CA LEU A 214 -25.55 13.55 -10.11
C LEU A 214 -24.17 13.98 -10.59
N LYS A 215 -24.09 14.62 -11.76
CA LYS A 215 -22.83 15.11 -12.32
C LYS A 215 -22.09 15.98 -11.32
N LYS A 216 -22.77 16.87 -10.60
CA LYS A 216 -22.16 17.69 -9.56
C LYS A 216 -21.59 16.87 -8.40
N MET A 217 -22.24 15.78 -7.98
CA MET A 217 -21.73 14.92 -6.92
C MET A 217 -20.42 14.22 -7.35
N PHE A 218 -20.37 13.74 -8.59
CA PHE A 218 -19.18 13.10 -9.16
C PHE A 218 -18.07 14.11 -9.43
N ASP A 219 -18.36 15.26 -10.04
CA ASP A 219 -17.37 16.28 -10.39
C ASP A 219 -16.60 16.77 -9.16
N ILE A 220 -17.25 16.93 -7.99
CA ILE A 220 -16.57 17.28 -6.73
C ILE A 220 -15.46 16.27 -6.37
N VAL A 221 -15.68 15.00 -6.67
CA VAL A 221 -14.74 13.91 -6.35
C VAL A 221 -13.69 13.79 -7.46
N ILE A 222 -14.12 13.79 -8.73
CA ILE A 222 -13.25 13.69 -9.91
C ILE A 222 -12.27 14.87 -9.98
N ASP A 223 -12.71 16.10 -9.70
CA ASP A 223 -11.83 17.28 -9.71
C ASP A 223 -10.74 17.19 -8.63
N LYS A 224 -11.01 16.52 -7.50
CA LYS A 224 -9.98 16.21 -6.49
C LYS A 224 -8.99 15.17 -6.99
N ILE A 225 -9.47 14.12 -7.65
CA ILE A 225 -8.63 13.03 -8.18
C ILE A 225 -7.67 13.56 -9.26
N ILE A 226 -8.22 14.28 -10.25
CA ILE A 226 -7.44 14.70 -11.42
C ILE A 226 -6.61 15.95 -11.09
N GLY A 227 -7.04 16.79 -10.16
CA GLY A 227 -6.39 18.06 -9.83
C GLY A 227 -6.19 18.97 -11.05
N GLU A 228 -5.69 20.19 -10.84
CA GLU A 228 -5.32 21.06 -11.96
C GLU A 228 -4.03 20.61 -12.66
N GLN A 229 -3.19 19.83 -11.98
CA GLN A 229 -1.85 19.45 -12.46
C GLN A 229 -1.87 18.34 -13.53
N PHE A 230 -2.88 17.46 -13.54
CA PHE A 230 -2.93 16.31 -14.48
C PHE A 230 -3.86 16.49 -15.68
N LYS A 231 -4.84 17.42 -15.65
CA LYS A 231 -5.73 17.73 -16.80
C LYS A 231 -4.99 18.05 -18.11
N ARG A 232 -3.71 18.43 -18.04
CA ARG A 232 -2.86 18.78 -19.20
C ARG A 232 -1.78 17.76 -19.57
N ARG A 233 -1.59 16.70 -18.78
CA ARG A 233 -0.45 15.76 -18.93
C ARG A 233 -0.84 14.33 -19.32
N VAL A 234 -2.13 14.00 -19.34
CA VAL A 234 -2.63 12.66 -19.68
C VAL A 234 -3.26 12.69 -21.08
N PRO A 235 -2.54 12.32 -22.15
CA PRO A 235 -3.07 12.36 -23.52
C PRO A 235 -4.07 11.23 -23.78
N TYR A 236 -4.07 10.17 -22.97
CA TYR A 236 -4.89 8.98 -23.18
C TYR A 236 -5.25 8.31 -21.85
N ILE A 237 -6.53 7.96 -21.68
CA ILE A 237 -7.08 7.27 -20.50
C ILE A 237 -7.68 5.96 -20.97
N ALA A 238 -7.21 4.84 -20.41
CA ALA A 238 -7.77 3.52 -20.63
C ALA A 238 -8.26 2.92 -19.31
N SER A 239 -9.41 2.25 -19.37
CA SER A 239 -9.97 1.51 -18.24
C SER A 239 -9.94 0.02 -18.56
N PRO A 240 -9.43 -0.85 -17.66
CA PRO A 240 -9.54 -2.30 -17.84
C PRO A 240 -11.00 -2.74 -17.98
N GLN A 241 -11.28 -3.81 -18.71
CA GLN A 241 -12.67 -4.33 -18.87
C GLN A 241 -13.37 -4.64 -17.54
N GLN A 242 -12.62 -5.01 -16.51
CA GLN A 242 -13.14 -5.28 -15.16
C GLN A 242 -12.26 -4.59 -14.11
N PRO A 243 -12.44 -3.28 -13.88
CA PRO A 243 -11.60 -2.50 -12.96
C PRO A 243 -11.61 -3.06 -11.54
N VAL A 244 -12.79 -3.52 -11.06
CA VAL A 244 -12.95 -4.13 -9.72
C VAL A 244 -12.11 -5.40 -9.51
N ALA A 245 -11.72 -6.07 -10.59
CA ALA A 245 -10.89 -7.27 -10.53
C ALA A 245 -9.43 -7.02 -10.90
N ALA A 246 -9.04 -5.77 -11.19
CA ALA A 246 -7.72 -5.45 -11.73
C ALA A 246 -6.59 -5.85 -10.77
N ILE A 247 -6.70 -5.47 -9.50
CA ILE A 247 -5.73 -5.79 -8.45
C ILE A 247 -5.58 -7.31 -8.30
N VAL A 248 -6.68 -8.05 -8.15
CA VAL A 248 -6.60 -9.51 -7.97
C VAL A 248 -6.06 -10.24 -9.20
N LYS A 249 -6.40 -9.79 -10.42
CA LYS A 249 -5.80 -10.32 -11.66
C LYS A 249 -4.31 -10.02 -11.75
N GLY A 250 -3.91 -8.81 -11.34
CA GLY A 250 -2.53 -8.40 -11.21
C GLY A 250 -1.73 -9.24 -10.23
N ALA A 251 -2.30 -9.54 -9.07
CA ALA A 251 -1.70 -10.39 -8.05
C ALA A 251 -1.46 -11.82 -8.54
N VAL A 252 -2.41 -12.37 -9.30
CA VAL A 252 -2.24 -13.66 -9.96
C VAL A 252 -1.10 -13.59 -10.99
N ALA A 253 -1.04 -12.54 -11.81
CA ALA A 253 0.05 -12.36 -12.77
C ALA A 253 1.42 -12.24 -12.08
N TYR A 254 1.49 -11.56 -10.92
CA TYR A 254 2.68 -11.50 -10.08
C TYR A 254 3.05 -12.89 -9.53
N GLY A 255 2.10 -13.62 -8.95
CA GLY A 255 2.36 -14.95 -8.38
C GLY A 255 2.82 -15.99 -9.39
N LEU A 256 2.35 -15.88 -10.65
CA LEU A 256 2.77 -16.74 -11.76
C LEU A 256 4.21 -16.45 -12.23
N ASP A 257 4.64 -15.19 -12.14
CA ASP A 257 6.00 -14.78 -12.47
C ASP A 257 6.43 -13.57 -11.61
N MET A 258 6.97 -13.88 -10.44
CA MET A 258 7.47 -12.86 -9.51
C MET A 258 8.72 -12.14 -10.03
N SER A 259 9.32 -12.62 -11.12
CA SER A 259 10.47 -11.97 -11.75
C SER A 259 10.11 -10.75 -12.60
N ARG A 260 8.82 -10.50 -12.85
CA ARG A 260 8.35 -9.34 -13.61
C ARG A 260 8.60 -8.01 -12.90
N VAL A 261 8.81 -8.05 -11.59
CA VAL A 261 9.18 -6.89 -10.78
C VAL A 261 10.66 -7.00 -10.44
N LYS A 262 11.51 -6.47 -11.32
CA LYS A 262 12.97 -6.58 -11.14
C LYS A 262 13.59 -5.44 -10.38
N ARG A 263 12.93 -4.29 -10.28
CA ARG A 263 13.52 -3.06 -9.75
C ARG A 263 12.55 -2.34 -8.83
N ARG A 264 13.09 -1.68 -7.82
CA ARG A 264 12.34 -0.82 -6.90
C ARG A 264 13.15 0.43 -6.58
N VAL A 265 12.44 1.47 -6.18
CA VAL A 265 13.03 2.68 -5.63
C VAL A 265 13.02 2.57 -4.11
N LEU A 266 14.18 2.70 -3.47
CA LEU A 266 14.28 2.65 -2.01
C LEU A 266 13.59 3.88 -1.38
N LYS A 267 12.67 3.68 -0.43
CA LYS A 267 11.99 4.80 0.25
C LYS A 267 12.89 5.52 1.27
N TRP A 268 13.84 4.78 1.85
CA TRP A 268 14.68 5.23 2.96
C TRP A 268 16.17 5.08 2.65
N THR A 269 16.99 5.84 3.37
CA THR A 269 18.43 5.61 3.49
C THR A 269 18.65 4.61 4.62
N TYR A 270 19.42 3.56 4.36
CA TYR A 270 19.66 2.42 5.24
C TYR A 270 21.13 2.38 5.67
N GLY A 271 21.37 2.05 6.93
CA GLY A 271 22.71 1.93 7.48
C GLY A 271 22.71 1.18 8.81
N VAL A 272 23.88 1.02 9.40
CA VAL A 272 24.05 0.39 10.72
C VAL A 272 24.74 1.32 11.70
N ALA A 273 24.42 1.17 12.97
CA ALA A 273 25.16 1.84 14.04
C ALA A 273 26.55 1.20 14.21
N VAL A 274 27.59 2.03 14.09
CA VAL A 274 28.98 1.62 14.28
C VAL A 274 29.59 2.44 15.41
N LYS A 275 30.25 1.75 16.34
CA LYS A 275 31.00 2.41 17.41
C LYS A 275 32.44 2.66 16.98
N ALA A 276 32.86 3.92 16.93
CA ALA A 276 34.19 4.34 16.52
C ALA A 276 34.90 5.12 17.65
N ASN A 277 36.22 5.29 17.54
CA ASN A 277 36.94 6.21 18.42
C ASN A 277 36.49 7.65 18.14
N PHE A 278 36.36 8.45 19.20
CA PHE A 278 35.95 9.85 19.10
C PHE A 278 37.08 10.70 18.49
N ASP A 279 36.77 11.49 17.46
CA ASP A 279 37.69 12.45 16.84
C ASP A 279 37.34 13.88 17.25
N ILE A 280 38.19 14.50 18.09
CA ILE A 280 37.97 15.85 18.62
C ILE A 280 37.87 16.95 17.55
N GLY A 281 38.45 16.73 16.36
CA GLY A 281 38.44 17.72 15.29
C GLY A 281 37.19 17.67 14.41
N ASN A 282 36.51 16.52 14.37
CA ASN A 282 35.45 16.24 13.39
C ASN A 282 34.11 15.80 14.01
N ASP A 283 34.11 15.33 15.27
CA ASP A 283 32.91 14.81 15.93
C ASP A 283 32.34 15.79 16.98
N PRO A 284 31.00 15.92 17.07
CA PRO A 284 30.36 16.76 18.08
C PRO A 284 30.63 16.24 19.50
N LEU A 285 31.07 17.14 20.38
CA LEU A 285 31.52 16.78 21.73
C LEU A 285 30.39 16.18 22.59
N GLU A 286 29.16 16.63 22.36
CA GLU A 286 27.94 16.16 23.02
C GLU A 286 27.62 14.69 22.73
N LEU A 287 28.12 14.13 21.62
CA LEU A 287 27.87 12.74 21.22
C LEU A 287 28.97 11.78 21.72
N ARG A 288 29.98 12.31 22.40
CA ARG A 288 31.08 11.52 22.96
C ARG A 288 30.57 10.64 24.09
N THR A 289 30.80 9.35 23.98
CA THR A 289 30.50 8.37 25.03
C THR A 289 31.59 8.36 26.11
N GLY A 290 31.25 7.89 27.31
CA GLY A 290 32.17 7.86 28.46
C GLY A 290 33.46 7.05 28.25
N ASP A 291 33.47 6.14 27.27
CA ASP A 291 34.65 5.36 26.86
C ASP A 291 35.49 6.02 25.74
N ASN A 292 35.35 7.34 25.55
CA ASN A 292 36.03 8.11 24.52
C ASN A 292 35.74 7.63 23.08
N LYS A 293 34.49 7.24 22.85
CA LYS A 293 33.99 6.74 21.57
C LYS A 293 32.78 7.53 21.12
N ILE A 294 32.23 7.17 19.97
CA ILE A 294 31.03 7.77 19.40
C ILE A 294 30.28 6.73 18.57
N TRP A 295 28.96 6.83 18.55
CA TRP A 295 28.12 6.06 17.64
C TRP A 295 27.92 6.85 16.34
N LYS A 296 28.31 6.25 15.22
CA LYS A 296 28.12 6.81 13.89
C LYS A 296 27.13 5.96 13.10
N PHE A 297 26.45 6.60 12.15
CA PHE A 297 25.65 5.92 11.16
C PHE A 297 26.56 5.54 9.98
N ASP A 298 26.73 4.25 9.73
CA ASP A 298 27.46 3.78 8.55
C ASP A 298 26.49 3.41 7.43
N LEU A 299 26.49 4.23 6.38
CA LEU A 299 25.54 4.17 5.26
C LEU A 299 25.79 2.96 4.37
N LEU A 300 24.74 2.19 4.10
CA LEU A 300 24.76 1.01 3.21
C LEU A 300 24.03 1.26 1.89
N ALA A 301 22.86 1.89 1.92
CA ALA A 301 22.05 2.18 0.74
C ALA A 301 21.28 3.51 0.92
N VAL A 302 21.09 4.27 -0.15
CA VAL A 302 20.45 5.60 -0.11
C VAL A 302 19.01 5.51 -0.61
N ARG A 303 18.10 6.31 -0.04
CA ARG A 303 16.76 6.50 -0.63
C ARG A 303 16.84 6.90 -2.10
N GLU A 304 15.77 6.66 -2.83
CA GLU A 304 15.61 6.93 -4.26
C GLU A 304 16.56 6.14 -5.18
N THR A 305 17.42 5.29 -4.62
CA THR A 305 18.23 4.37 -5.40
C THR A 305 17.34 3.32 -6.05
N ASN A 306 17.47 3.18 -7.37
CA ASN A 306 16.86 2.10 -8.12
C ASN A 306 17.67 0.80 -7.92
N VAL A 307 17.10 -0.16 -7.19
CA VAL A 307 17.77 -1.41 -6.85
C VAL A 307 17.08 -2.61 -7.47
N SER A 308 17.87 -3.51 -8.04
CA SER A 308 17.35 -4.81 -8.46
C SER A 308 16.85 -5.59 -7.25
N VAL A 309 15.75 -6.32 -7.39
CA VAL A 309 15.27 -7.24 -6.36
C VAL A 309 16.37 -8.26 -6.06
N ASN A 310 16.62 -8.49 -4.77
CA ASN A 310 17.71 -9.30 -4.23
C ASN A 310 19.13 -8.73 -4.44
N LYS A 311 19.26 -7.45 -4.77
CA LYS A 311 20.58 -6.78 -4.72
C LYS A 311 21.03 -6.65 -3.27
N GLU A 312 22.25 -7.12 -3.01
CA GLU A 312 22.93 -7.00 -1.72
C GLU A 312 23.84 -5.76 -1.70
N PHE A 313 23.79 -5.02 -0.59
CA PHE A 313 24.71 -3.95 -0.21
C PHE A 313 25.46 -4.39 1.04
N CYS A 314 26.78 -4.55 0.96
CA CYS A 314 27.56 -5.10 2.06
C CYS A 314 28.76 -4.22 2.42
N LYS A 315 29.17 -4.32 3.69
CA LYS A 315 30.40 -3.76 4.22
C LYS A 315 31.03 -4.74 5.21
N GLU A 316 32.34 -4.63 5.39
CA GLU A 316 33.08 -5.43 6.36
C GLU A 316 33.25 -4.68 7.67
N TYR A 317 33.03 -5.37 8.78
CA TYR A 317 33.17 -4.88 10.14
C TYR A 317 34.08 -5.79 10.96
N LYS A 318 34.68 -5.24 12.02
CA LYS A 318 35.52 -5.98 12.96
C LYS A 318 35.05 -5.75 14.40
N PRO A 319 35.33 -6.70 15.32
CA PRO A 319 35.02 -6.52 16.72
C PRO A 319 35.74 -5.29 17.28
N LEU A 320 35.05 -4.60 18.19
CA LEU A 320 35.57 -3.41 18.85
C LEU A 320 36.75 -3.76 19.76
N ASN A 321 36.64 -4.89 20.46
CA ASN A 321 37.63 -5.39 21.40
C ASN A 321 38.02 -6.85 21.07
N PRO A 322 39.26 -7.28 21.34
CA PRO A 322 39.71 -8.66 21.09
C PRO A 322 38.86 -9.74 21.77
N GLU A 323 38.30 -9.45 22.95
CA GLU A 323 37.56 -10.38 23.81
C GLU A 323 36.07 -10.42 23.49
N GLN A 324 35.60 -9.61 22.53
CA GLN A 324 34.19 -9.50 22.20
C GLN A 324 33.62 -10.84 21.69
N THR A 325 32.59 -11.35 22.36
CA THR A 325 31.96 -12.65 22.07
C THR A 325 30.64 -12.53 21.30
N MET A 326 30.11 -11.32 21.15
CA MET A 326 28.85 -11.03 20.46
C MET A 326 29.00 -9.74 19.67
N ALA A 327 28.50 -9.68 18.45
CA ALA A 327 28.30 -8.43 17.72
C ALA A 327 26.81 -8.20 17.49
N GLU A 328 26.42 -6.93 17.59
CA GLU A 328 25.04 -6.49 17.43
C GLU A 328 24.99 -5.44 16.32
N PHE A 329 24.31 -5.77 15.22
CA PHE A 329 24.07 -4.88 14.10
C PHE A 329 22.68 -4.27 14.25
N ASN A 330 22.64 -3.03 14.73
CA ASN A 330 21.43 -2.23 14.78
C ASN A 330 21.27 -1.50 13.45
N VAL A 331 20.27 -1.89 12.66
CA VAL A 331 19.96 -1.32 11.36
C VAL A 331 19.04 -0.12 11.54
N TYR A 332 19.40 1.02 11.00
CA TYR A 332 18.66 2.28 11.08
C TYR A 332 18.20 2.74 9.69
N ILE A 333 17.11 3.51 9.67
CA ILE A 333 16.55 4.17 8.48
C ILE A 333 16.33 5.66 8.73
N THR A 334 16.43 6.47 7.68
CA THR A 334 16.15 7.92 7.70
C THR A 334 15.78 8.43 6.31
N THR A 335 15.08 9.56 6.22
CA THR A 335 14.87 10.30 4.96
C THR A 335 16.09 11.11 4.53
N ALA A 336 17.08 11.31 5.40
CA ALA A 336 18.31 12.04 5.06
C ALA A 336 19.15 11.30 4.01
N TYR A 337 19.74 12.03 3.07
CA TYR A 337 20.60 11.46 2.03
C TYR A 337 22.02 11.10 2.51
N GLN A 338 22.54 11.87 3.47
CA GLN A 338 23.91 11.72 3.99
C GLN A 338 23.95 11.82 5.53
N PRO A 339 23.22 10.95 6.25
CA PRO A 339 23.29 10.90 7.70
C PRO A 339 24.70 10.53 8.19
N LYS A 340 25.12 11.12 9.31
CA LYS A 340 26.42 10.86 9.94
C LYS A 340 26.30 10.19 11.30
N TYR A 341 25.27 10.53 12.07
CA TYR A 341 25.07 10.04 13.44
C TYR A 341 23.70 9.37 13.61
N ILE A 342 23.60 8.45 14.58
CA ILE A 342 22.40 7.62 14.78
C ILE A 342 21.28 8.32 15.56
N ASP A 343 21.53 9.53 16.04
CA ASP A 343 20.65 10.39 16.83
C ASP A 343 20.24 11.66 16.08
N GLU A 344 20.58 11.76 14.79
CA GLU A 344 20.06 12.80 13.90
C GLU A 344 18.54 12.72 13.79
N ASP A 345 17.91 13.87 13.53
CA ASP A 345 16.46 13.95 13.38
C ASP A 345 15.96 13.05 12.24
N GLY A 346 14.81 12.40 12.48
CA GLY A 346 14.22 11.44 11.55
C GLY A 346 14.88 10.04 11.52
N MET A 347 15.92 9.78 12.34
CA MET A 347 16.54 8.46 12.43
C MET A 347 15.65 7.47 13.21
N ARG A 348 15.41 6.28 12.64
CA ARG A 348 14.57 5.24 13.24
C ARG A 348 15.28 3.88 13.21
N LEU A 349 15.30 3.17 14.33
CA LEU A 349 15.79 1.78 14.38
C LEU A 349 14.83 0.88 13.58
N LEU A 350 15.31 0.20 12.55
CA LEU A 350 14.59 -0.80 11.76
C LEU A 350 14.59 -2.17 12.45
N GLY A 351 15.72 -2.58 13.01
CA GLY A 351 15.82 -3.85 13.70
C GLY A 351 17.26 -4.24 14.01
N THR A 352 17.44 -5.40 14.62
CA THR A 352 18.73 -5.82 15.17
C THR A 352 19.06 -7.24 14.73
N LEU A 353 20.30 -7.46 14.26
CA LEU A 353 20.88 -8.78 14.03
C LEU A 353 22.00 -9.02 15.05
N LYS A 354 21.89 -10.09 15.86
CA LYS A 354 22.91 -10.48 16.83
C LYS A 354 23.67 -11.70 16.34
N ILE A 355 24.99 -11.67 16.43
CA ILE A 355 25.86 -12.78 16.00
C ILE A 355 26.86 -13.17 17.07
N THR A 356 27.12 -14.47 17.18
CA THR A 356 28.09 -15.00 18.15
C THR A 356 29.49 -15.01 17.54
N LEU A 357 30.47 -14.51 18.30
CA LEU A 357 31.89 -14.43 17.94
C LEU A 357 32.79 -15.28 18.85
N SER A 358 32.21 -16.00 19.83
CA SER A 358 32.92 -16.70 20.90
C SER A 358 33.83 -17.84 20.44
N ARG A 359 33.54 -18.47 19.30
CA ARG A 359 34.31 -19.61 18.79
C ARG A 359 35.76 -19.27 18.38
N TRP A 360 36.13 -17.99 18.31
CA TRP A 360 37.36 -17.55 17.64
C TRP A 360 38.15 -16.49 18.41
N LEU A 361 38.00 -16.43 19.74
CA LEU A 361 38.65 -15.40 20.57
C LEU A 361 40.18 -15.31 20.38
N SER A 362 40.85 -16.40 19.95
CA SER A 362 42.28 -16.42 19.63
C SER A 362 42.70 -15.48 18.50
N LEU A 363 41.78 -15.09 17.60
CA LEU A 363 42.04 -14.16 16.50
C LEU A 363 41.87 -12.68 16.91
N GLY A 364 41.48 -12.39 18.15
CA GLY A 364 41.37 -11.03 18.68
C GLY A 364 40.47 -10.13 17.82
N ARG A 365 41.04 -9.08 17.21
CA ARG A 365 40.31 -8.15 16.32
C ARG A 365 40.30 -8.58 14.85
N ASP A 366 41.09 -9.58 14.47
CA ASP A 366 41.17 -10.10 13.09
C ASP A 366 40.08 -11.15 12.84
N ARG A 367 38.84 -10.74 13.13
CA ARG A 367 37.61 -11.51 12.90
C ARG A 367 36.66 -10.69 12.03
N PRO A 368 36.90 -10.63 10.70
CA PRO A 368 36.06 -9.83 9.82
C PRO A 368 34.67 -10.44 9.69
N VAL A 369 33.66 -9.58 9.75
CA VAL A 369 32.25 -9.90 9.55
C VAL A 369 31.76 -9.03 8.41
N GLU A 370 31.38 -9.66 7.31
CA GLU A 370 30.67 -8.99 6.24
C GLU A 370 29.20 -8.90 6.62
N PHE A 371 28.70 -7.69 6.80
CA PHE A 371 27.28 -7.45 7.01
C PHE A 371 26.66 -6.91 5.72
N GLY A 372 25.55 -7.51 5.31
CA GLY A 372 24.82 -7.20 4.09
C GLY A 372 23.36 -6.87 4.34
N LEU A 373 22.81 -5.96 3.54
CA LEU A 373 21.37 -5.76 3.38
C LEU A 373 20.98 -6.13 1.95
N THR A 374 20.08 -7.09 1.84
CA THR A 374 19.52 -7.55 0.56
C THR A 374 18.07 -7.11 0.46
N PHE A 375 17.76 -6.33 -0.57
CA PHE A 375 16.43 -5.77 -0.78
C PHE A 375 15.61 -6.72 -1.67
N GLY A 376 14.90 -7.66 -1.05
CA GLY A 376 13.98 -8.60 -1.69
C GLY A 376 12.65 -7.95 -2.10
N ALA A 377 11.70 -8.76 -2.60
CA ALA A 377 10.44 -8.30 -3.19
C ALA A 377 9.61 -7.41 -2.24
N MET A 378 9.60 -7.72 -0.95
CA MET A 378 9.01 -6.85 0.06
C MET A 378 9.72 -6.86 1.42
N GLU A 379 10.88 -7.52 1.49
CA GLU A 379 11.64 -7.70 2.72
C GLU A 379 13.10 -7.32 2.48
N ILE A 380 13.71 -6.72 3.50
CA ILE A 380 15.13 -6.49 3.63
C ILE A 380 15.69 -7.65 4.44
N LYS A 381 16.49 -8.49 3.80
CA LYS A 381 17.24 -9.53 4.51
C LYS A 381 18.56 -8.93 4.98
N ALA A 382 18.78 -8.90 6.29
CA ALA A 382 20.09 -8.62 6.84
C ALA A 382 20.87 -9.91 7.00
N THR A 383 22.09 -9.92 6.48
CA THR A 383 23.03 -11.04 6.53
C THR A 383 24.27 -10.60 7.30
N ALA A 384 24.85 -11.49 8.08
CA ALA A 384 26.16 -11.32 8.67
C ALA A 384 26.95 -12.60 8.46
N ARG A 385 28.03 -12.50 7.70
CA ARG A 385 28.90 -13.62 7.31
C ARG A 385 30.28 -13.44 7.91
N ASN A 386 30.74 -14.42 8.65
CA ASN A 386 32.14 -14.51 9.02
C ASN A 386 32.95 -14.92 7.77
N THR A 387 33.83 -14.04 7.30
CA THR A 387 34.54 -14.23 6.03
C THR A 387 35.64 -15.30 6.10
N LEU A 388 36.08 -15.68 7.31
CA LEU A 388 37.07 -16.73 7.52
C LEU A 388 36.44 -18.13 7.55
N THR A 389 35.20 -18.23 8.05
CA THR A 389 34.55 -19.53 8.28
C THR A 389 33.37 -19.81 7.35
N ASN A 390 32.91 -18.79 6.61
CA ASN A 390 31.64 -18.79 5.86
C ASN A 390 30.39 -19.05 6.71
N GLU A 391 30.47 -18.94 8.03
CA GLU A 391 29.31 -19.03 8.91
C GLU A 391 28.41 -17.80 8.71
N THR A 392 27.13 -18.04 8.42
CA THR A 392 26.15 -16.98 8.10
C THR A 392 25.03 -16.92 9.11
N TYR A 393 24.77 -15.72 9.60
CA TYR A 393 23.60 -15.35 10.40
C TYR A 393 22.72 -14.46 9.53
N HIS A 394 21.40 -14.55 9.71
CA HIS A 394 20.50 -13.66 9.00
C HIS A 394 19.23 -13.39 9.80
N THR A 395 18.60 -12.27 9.47
CA THR A 395 17.23 -11.92 9.88
C THR A 395 16.57 -11.16 8.73
N THR A 396 15.26 -11.04 8.75
CA THR A 396 14.50 -10.26 7.77
C THR A 396 13.77 -9.11 8.45
N PHE A 397 13.69 -7.99 7.75
CA PHE A 397 12.96 -6.79 8.14
C PHE A 397 12.04 -6.42 6.97
N ASP A 398 10.86 -5.86 7.18
CA ASP A 398 10.04 -5.42 6.03
C ASP A 398 10.52 -4.07 5.49
N LEU A 399 10.34 -3.86 4.18
CA LEU A 399 10.97 -2.78 3.41
C LEU A 399 10.32 -1.39 3.59
N GLU A 400 9.09 -1.32 4.13
CA GLU A 400 8.21 -0.12 4.06
C GLU A 400 7.84 0.45 5.44
N ARG A 401 8.83 0.84 6.25
CA ARG A 401 8.63 1.44 7.59
C ARG A 401 8.20 2.90 7.63
#